data_AF-A0AAU7W8R0-F1
#
_entry.id   AF-A0AAU7W8R0-F1
#
_cell.length_a   1.000
_cell.length_b   1.000
_cell.length_c   1.000
_cell.angle_alpha   90.00
_cell.angle_beta   90.00
_cell.angle_gamma   90.00
#
_symmetry.space_group_name_H-M   'P 1'
#
loop_
_entity.id
_entity.type
_entity.pdbx_description
1 polymer ?
#
loop_
_entity_poly.entity_id
_entity_poly.type
_entity_poly.pdbx_seq_one_letter_code
_entity_poly.pdbx_strand_id
1 'polypeptide(L)'
;MGIRARHAAVWAGFALAVLLQLVVLYLPSAPEGPGIPGTDKAVHAAIFLLPALLGTLAGIPALALAGVLAAHAVLSEAVQHLVLPDRSGDVWDVVADITGILIGSAIAWALLRRRARRGGAPSSAA
;
A
#
# COMPACT_ATOMS: atom_id res chain seq x y z
N MET A 1 14.14 -8.10 19.93
CA MET A 1 13.14 -8.91 19.17
C MET A 1 13.88 -9.75 18.14
N GLY A 2 13.72 -11.08 18.14
CA GLY A 2 14.45 -11.96 17.22
C GLY A 2 14.05 -11.75 15.75
N ILE A 3 14.92 -12.15 14.81
CA ILE A 3 14.70 -12.01 13.35
C ILE A 3 13.35 -12.58 12.91
N ARG A 4 12.95 -13.73 13.47
CA ARG A 4 11.65 -14.39 13.22
C ARG A 4 10.46 -13.53 13.65
N ALA A 5 10.51 -12.94 14.86
CA ALA A 5 9.44 -12.09 15.37
C ALA A 5 9.29 -10.81 14.54
N ARG A 6 10.41 -10.22 14.10
CA ARG A 6 10.40 -9.07 13.18
C ARG A 6 9.77 -9.41 11.84
N HIS A 7 10.09 -10.58 11.29
CA HIS A 7 9.52 -11.02 10.02
C HIS A 7 8.01 -11.25 10.15
N ALA A 8 7.56 -11.92 11.21
CA ALA A 8 6.14 -12.13 11.51
C ALA A 8 5.38 -10.80 11.65
N ALA A 9 5.95 -9.80 12.33
CA ALA A 9 5.33 -8.48 12.47
C ALA A 9 5.12 -7.76 11.12
N VAL A 10 6.08 -7.88 10.18
CA VAL A 10 5.93 -7.28 8.85
C VAL A 10 4.83 -7.97 8.05
N TRP A 11 4.75 -9.30 8.09
CA TRP A 11 3.68 -10.05 7.45
C TRP A 11 2.31 -9.75 8.06
N ALA A 12 2.21 -9.66 9.38
CA ALA A 12 0.98 -9.27 10.06
C ALA A 12 0.55 -7.84 9.66
N GLY A 13 1.51 -6.91 9.59
CA GLY A 13 1.25 -5.56 9.10
C GLY A 13 0.77 -5.54 7.65
N PHE A 14 1.38 -6.33 6.77
CA PHE A 14 0.95 -6.45 5.37
C PHE A 14 -0.48 -7.00 5.27
N ALA A 15 -0.79 -8.07 6.01
CA ALA A 15 -2.14 -8.64 6.04
C ALA A 15 -3.17 -7.61 6.53
N LEU A 16 -2.86 -6.87 7.59
CA LEU A 16 -3.73 -5.81 8.09
C LEU A 16 -3.92 -4.70 7.05
N ALA A 17 -2.86 -4.28 6.37
CA ALA A 17 -2.94 -3.26 5.33
C ALA A 17 -3.83 -3.69 4.16
N VAL A 18 -3.72 -4.95 3.71
CA VAL A 18 -4.59 -5.51 2.67
C VAL A 18 -6.04 -5.58 3.15
N LEU A 19 -6.30 -6.02 4.40
CA LEU A 19 -7.65 -6.04 4.94
C LEU A 19 -8.26 -4.63 5.01
N LEU A 20 -7.51 -3.64 5.48
CA LEU A 20 -7.95 -2.25 5.50
C LEU A 20 -8.25 -1.73 4.09
N GLN A 21 -7.36 -2.00 3.13
CA GLN A 21 -7.56 -1.64 1.72
C GLN A 21 -8.87 -2.21 1.16
N LEU A 22 -9.12 -3.51 1.37
CA LEU A 22 -10.33 -4.18 0.91
C LEU A 22 -11.58 -3.58 1.57
N VAL A 23 -11.56 -3.35 2.88
CA VAL A 23 -12.68 -2.75 3.61
C VAL A 23 -12.98 -1.35 3.06
N VAL A 24 -11.96 -0.50 2.87
CA VAL A 24 -12.16 0.88 2.42
C VAL A 24 -12.67 0.94 0.97
N LEU A 25 -12.15 0.10 0.08
CA LEU A 25 -12.54 0.10 -1.34
C LEU A 25 -13.95 -0.44 -1.57
N TYR A 26 -14.34 -1.49 -0.82
CA TYR A 26 -15.58 -2.22 -1.07
C TYR A 26 -16.70 -1.90 -0.05
N LEU A 27 -16.50 -0.92 0.83
CA LEU A 27 -17.59 -0.40 1.63
C LEU A 27 -18.63 0.26 0.70
N PRO A 28 -19.91 -0.15 0.75
CA PRO A 28 -20.94 0.30 -0.22
C PRO A 28 -21.13 1.82 -0.26
N SER A 29 -20.86 2.48 0.86
CA SER A 29 -20.96 3.93 1.02
C SER A 29 -19.73 4.47 1.74
N ALA A 30 -19.39 5.74 1.46
CA ALA A 30 -18.41 6.49 2.24
C ALA A 30 -19.12 7.21 3.41
N PRO A 31 -18.42 7.51 4.52
CA PRO A 31 -18.99 8.31 5.60
C PRO A 31 -19.52 9.66 5.10
N GLU A 32 -20.79 9.96 5.37
CA GLU A 32 -21.42 11.23 4.97
C GLU A 32 -21.02 12.38 5.90
N GLY A 33 -20.72 13.56 5.34
CA GLY A 33 -20.44 14.79 6.09
C GLY A 33 -19.57 15.78 5.31
N PRO A 34 -19.42 17.04 5.78
CA PRO A 34 -18.50 18.01 5.18
C PRO A 34 -17.06 17.53 5.38
N GLY A 35 -16.54 16.80 4.38
CA GLY A 35 -15.15 16.35 4.33
C GLY A 35 -14.20 17.49 3.95
N ILE A 36 -12.96 17.41 4.44
CA ILE A 36 -11.89 18.29 3.94
C ILE A 36 -11.60 17.88 2.48
N PRO A 37 -11.60 18.82 1.51
CA PRO A 37 -11.34 18.50 0.11
C PRO A 37 -10.03 17.72 -0.09
N GLY A 38 -10.07 16.64 -0.87
CA GLY A 38 -8.91 15.80 -1.19
C GLY A 38 -8.54 14.75 -0.13
N THR A 39 -9.28 14.66 0.98
CA THR A 39 -9.04 13.63 2.01
C THR A 39 -9.29 12.22 1.47
N ASP A 40 -10.30 12.07 0.61
CA ASP A 40 -10.60 10.86 -0.15
C ASP A 40 -9.37 10.36 -0.93
N LYS A 41 -8.72 11.26 -1.68
CA LYS A 41 -7.52 10.95 -2.46
C LYS A 41 -6.34 10.59 -1.56
N ALA A 42 -6.19 11.26 -0.42
CA ALA A 42 -5.16 10.92 0.57
C ALA A 42 -5.39 9.52 1.18
N VAL A 43 -6.65 9.14 1.44
CA VAL A 43 -7.02 7.81 1.92
C VAL A 43 -6.68 6.76 0.85
N HIS A 44 -7.08 6.98 -0.41
CA HIS A 44 -6.75 6.13 -1.55
C HIS A 44 -5.24 5.89 -1.70
N ALA A 45 -4.46 6.98 -1.74
CA ALA A 45 -3.01 6.88 -1.77
C ALA A 45 -2.45 6.09 -0.57
N ALA A 46 -2.97 6.30 0.64
CA ALA A 46 -2.50 5.61 1.85
C ALA A 46 -2.81 4.11 1.83
N ILE A 47 -4.03 3.70 1.45
CA ILE A 47 -4.45 2.30 1.45
C ILE A 47 -3.73 1.47 0.37
N PHE A 48 -3.15 2.10 -0.65
CA PHE A 48 -2.27 1.44 -1.62
C PHE A 48 -0.78 1.54 -1.29
N LEU A 49 -0.35 2.63 -0.64
CA LEU A 49 1.02 2.81 -0.15
C LEU A 49 1.40 1.73 0.86
N LEU A 50 0.54 1.49 1.85
CA LEU A 50 0.80 0.56 2.95
C LEU A 50 1.05 -0.89 2.48
N PRO A 51 0.20 -1.53 1.65
CA PRO A 51 0.47 -2.87 1.15
C PRO A 51 1.69 -2.91 0.22
N ALA A 52 1.92 -1.89 -0.63
CA ALA A 52 3.12 -1.82 -1.48
C ALA A 52 4.41 -1.78 -0.64
N LEU A 53 4.43 -0.95 0.41
CA LEU A 53 5.53 -0.83 1.34
C LEU A 53 5.75 -2.12 2.12
N LEU A 54 4.72 -2.60 2.82
CA LEU A 54 4.84 -3.72 3.76
C LEU A 54 5.05 -5.04 3.03
N GLY A 55 4.39 -5.27 1.90
CA GLY A 55 4.58 -6.47 1.08
C GLY A 55 6.01 -6.56 0.52
N THR A 56 6.54 -5.44 0.02
CA THR A 56 7.95 -5.39 -0.42
C THR A 56 8.91 -5.63 0.74
N LEU A 57 8.64 -5.04 1.92
CA LEU A 57 9.45 -5.30 3.13
C LEU A 57 9.31 -6.72 3.67
N ALA A 58 8.20 -7.41 3.38
CA ALA A 58 7.95 -8.81 3.69
C ALA A 58 8.69 -9.78 2.73
N GLY A 59 9.29 -9.24 1.66
CA GLY A 59 10.05 -10.02 0.67
C GLY A 59 9.25 -10.38 -0.58
N ILE A 60 8.05 -9.86 -0.77
CA ILE A 60 7.28 -10.06 -2.01
C ILE A 60 8.01 -9.34 -3.16
N PRO A 61 8.13 -9.94 -4.37
CA PRO A 61 8.77 -9.29 -5.51
C PRO A 61 8.08 -7.97 -5.87
N ALA A 62 8.81 -6.86 -5.75
CA ALA A 62 8.25 -5.51 -5.81
C ALA A 62 7.49 -5.22 -7.12
N LEU A 63 8.03 -5.66 -8.27
CA LEU A 63 7.40 -5.41 -9.56
C LEU A 63 6.08 -6.19 -9.72
N ALA A 64 6.05 -7.45 -9.27
CA ALA A 64 4.83 -8.27 -9.29
C ALA A 64 3.77 -7.69 -8.36
N LEU A 65 4.16 -7.29 -7.14
CA LEU A 65 3.27 -6.66 -6.18
C LEU A 65 2.70 -5.34 -6.71
N ALA A 66 3.55 -4.47 -7.26
CA ALA A 66 3.11 -3.20 -7.84
C ALA A 66 2.15 -3.42 -9.02
N GLY A 67 2.40 -4.42 -9.87
CA GLY A 67 1.50 -4.79 -10.97
C GLY A 67 0.13 -5.27 -10.48
N VAL A 68 0.10 -6.13 -9.46
CA VAL A 68 -1.16 -6.60 -8.85
C VAL A 68 -1.93 -5.45 -8.22
N LEU A 69 -1.26 -4.57 -7.46
CA LEU A 69 -1.89 -3.42 -6.85
C LEU A 69 -2.40 -2.42 -7.90
N ALA A 70 -1.66 -2.18 -8.98
CA ALA A 70 -2.10 -1.30 -10.05
C ALA A 70 -3.32 -1.85 -10.79
N ALA A 71 -3.36 -3.17 -11.04
CA ALA A 71 -4.55 -3.83 -11.57
C ALA A 71 -5.74 -3.72 -10.61
N HIS A 72 -5.48 -3.89 -9.30
CA HIS A 72 -6.52 -3.75 -8.27
C HIS A 72 -7.09 -2.34 -8.23
N ALA A 73 -6.28 -1.28 -8.31
CA ALA A 73 -6.74 0.11 -8.35
C ALA A 73 -7.75 0.37 -9.48
N VAL A 74 -7.42 -0.07 -10.71
CA VAL A 74 -8.33 0.08 -11.85
C VAL A 74 -9.61 -0.75 -11.69
N LEU A 75 -9.47 -1.98 -11.18
CA LEU A 75 -10.61 -2.88 -11.00
C LEU A 75 -11.53 -2.43 -9.85
N SER A 76 -10.98 -1.91 -8.75
CA SER A 76 -11.79 -1.38 -7.64
C SER A 76 -12.61 -0.19 -8.08
N GLU A 77 -12.03 0.70 -8.90
CA GLU A 77 -12.73 1.85 -9.47
C GLU A 77 -13.91 1.42 -10.35
N ALA A 78 -13.67 0.45 -11.23
CA ALA A 78 -14.71 -0.11 -12.08
C ALA A 78 -15.83 -0.77 -11.25
N VAL A 79 -15.47 -1.50 -10.19
CA VAL A 79 -16.46 -2.11 -9.28
C VAL A 79 -17.25 -1.04 -8.53
N GLN A 80 -16.59 0.01 -8.04
CA GLN A 80 -17.24 1.13 -7.37
C GLN A 80 -18.26 1.79 -8.29
N HIS A 81 -17.87 2.12 -9.53
CA HIS A 81 -18.74 2.77 -10.50
C HIS A 81 -19.91 1.89 -10.99
N LEU A 82 -19.70 0.58 -11.14
CA LEU A 82 -20.67 -0.30 -11.78
C LEU A 82 -21.56 -1.08 -10.80
N VAL A 83 -21.10 -1.28 -9.56
CA VAL A 83 -21.70 -2.25 -8.63
C VAL A 83 -22.10 -1.62 -7.29
N LEU A 84 -21.41 -0.57 -6.82
CA LEU A 84 -21.65 -0.01 -5.49
C LEU A 84 -22.64 1.17 -5.57
N PRO A 85 -23.85 1.07 -4.97
CA PRO A 85 -24.96 2.01 -5.18
C PRO A 85 -24.64 3.46 -4.84
N ASP A 86 -23.82 3.68 -3.82
CA ASP A 86 -23.48 5.01 -3.27
C ASP A 86 -22.00 5.37 -3.49
N ARG A 87 -21.38 4.78 -4.52
CA ARG A 87 -20.03 5.14 -4.96
C ARG A 87 -20.06 5.61 -6.40
N SER A 88 -19.52 6.79 -6.64
CA SER A 88 -19.16 7.23 -7.98
C SER A 88 -17.70 6.88 -8.23
N GLY A 89 -17.42 6.22 -9.35
CA GLY A 89 -16.04 6.09 -9.77
C GLY A 89 -15.42 7.43 -10.23
N ASP A 90 -14.16 7.66 -9.91
CA ASP A 90 -13.34 8.83 -10.20
C ASP A 90 -11.92 8.41 -10.68
N VAL A 91 -11.54 8.83 -11.88
CA VAL A 91 -10.21 8.54 -12.44
C VAL A 91 -9.08 9.09 -11.55
N TRP A 92 -9.34 10.14 -10.77
CA TRP A 92 -8.36 10.68 -9.84
C TRP A 92 -8.10 9.77 -8.64
N ASP A 93 -9.01 8.87 -8.28
CA ASP A 93 -8.77 7.84 -7.26
C ASP A 93 -7.75 6.82 -7.77
N VAL A 94 -7.87 6.37 -9.02
CA VAL A 94 -6.84 5.54 -9.67
C VAL A 94 -5.48 6.24 -9.67
N VAL A 95 -5.43 7.55 -9.98
CA VAL A 95 -4.16 8.32 -9.94
C VAL A 95 -3.59 8.37 -8.53
N ALA A 96 -4.43 8.58 -7.51
CA ALA A 96 -4.01 8.58 -6.11
C ALA A 96 -3.48 7.20 -5.68
N ASP A 97 -4.17 6.13 -6.05
CA ASP A 97 -3.78 4.75 -5.77
C ASP A 97 -2.41 4.42 -6.37
N ILE A 98 -2.22 4.70 -7.67
CA ILE A 98 -0.93 4.50 -8.35
C ILE A 98 0.17 5.33 -7.68
N THR A 99 -0.11 6.57 -7.30
CA THR A 99 0.83 7.42 -6.56
C THR A 99 1.22 6.78 -5.22
N GLY A 100 0.26 6.23 -4.49
CA GLY A 100 0.48 5.46 -3.27
C GLY A 100 1.40 4.27 -3.49
N ILE A 101 1.15 3.45 -4.51
CA ILE A 101 1.98 2.28 -4.88
C ILE A 101 3.43 2.71 -5.14
N LEU A 102 3.63 3.77 -5.94
CA LEU A 102 4.96 4.27 -6.29
C LEU A 102 5.72 4.76 -5.07
N ILE A 103 5.08 5.54 -4.20
CA ILE A 103 5.68 6.03 -2.96
C ILE A 103 6.02 4.87 -2.02
N GLY A 104 5.08 3.95 -1.80
CA GLY A 104 5.30 2.79 -0.92
C GLY A 104 6.45 1.91 -1.40
N SER A 105 6.51 1.66 -2.71
CA SER A 105 7.60 0.91 -3.35
C SER A 105 8.95 1.62 -3.22
N ALA A 106 8.98 2.94 -3.44
CA ALA A 106 10.20 3.74 -3.33
C ALA A 106 10.74 3.77 -1.89
N ILE A 107 9.86 3.92 -0.89
CA ILE A 107 10.23 3.87 0.52
C ILE A 107 10.79 2.47 0.86
N ALA A 108 10.10 1.40 0.46
CA ALA A 108 10.56 0.04 0.72
C ALA A 108 11.96 -0.22 0.14
N TRP A 109 12.16 0.17 -1.12
CA TRP A 109 13.45 0.08 -1.80
C TRP A 109 14.55 0.85 -1.07
N ALA A 110 14.28 2.08 -0.65
CA ALA A 110 15.24 2.90 0.10
C ALA A 110 15.62 2.23 1.43
N LEU A 111 14.66 1.66 2.15
CA LEU A 111 14.89 0.95 3.41
C LEU A 111 15.70 -0.35 3.22
N LEU A 112 15.38 -1.14 2.18
CA LEU A 112 16.10 -2.37 1.87
C LEU A 112 17.55 -2.08 1.46
N ARG A 113 17.79 -1.05 0.65
CA ARG A 113 19.15 -0.61 0.28
C ARG A 113 19.97 -0.17 1.48
N ARG A 114 19.37 0.58 2.42
CA ARG A 114 20.05 0.99 3.66
C ARG A 114 20.45 -0.21 4.52
N ARG A 115 19.62 -1.26 4.57
CA ARG A 115 19.93 -2.50 5.31
C ARG A 115 21.07 -3.28 4.66
N ALA A 116 21.07 -3.42 3.34
CA ALA A 116 22.15 -4.10 2.60
C ALA A 116 23.50 -3.41 2.83
N ARG A 117 23.55 -2.07 2.82
CA ARG A 117 24.79 -1.30 3.09
C ARG A 117 25.31 -1.50 4.51
N ARG A 118 24.43 -1.57 5.51
CA ARG A 118 24.82 -1.81 6.92
C ARG A 118 25.32 -3.23 7.17
N GLY A 119 24.79 -4.22 6.46
CA GLY A 119 25.23 -5.61 6.57
C GLY A 119 26.56 -5.92 5.87
N GLY A 120 27.02 -5.04 4.97
CA GLY A 120 28.25 -5.21 4.20
C GLY A 120 29.45 -4.38 4.66
N ALA A 121 29.33 -3.60 5.75
CA ALA A 121 30.47 -2.85 6.30
C ALA A 121 31.41 -3.82 7.04
N PRO A 122 32.69 -3.97 6.62
CA PRO A 122 33.65 -4.81 7.34
C PRO A 122 33.85 -4.30 8.76
N SER A 123 33.85 -5.19 9.75
CA SER A 123 34.30 -4.91 11.10
C SER A 123 35.83 -4.78 11.11
N SER A 124 36.39 -3.71 10.53
CA SER A 124 37.81 -3.39 10.64
C SER A 124 38.02 -2.32 11.72
N ALA A 125 37.98 -2.74 12.98
CA ALA A 125 38.57 -2.03 14.12
C ALA A 125 38.51 -2.92 15.37
N ALA A 126 39.46 -3.83 15.50
CA ALA A 126 39.96 -4.36 16.77
C ALA A 126 41.40 -4.81 16.55
#